data_AF-A0AAU3LM53-F1
#
_entry.id   AF-A0AAU3LM53-F1
#
_cell.length_a   1.000
_cell.length_b   1.000
_cell.length_c   1.000
_cell.angle_alpha   90.00
_cell.angle_beta   90.00
_cell.angle_gamma   90.00
#
_symmetry.space_group_name_H-M   'P 1'
#
loop_
_entity.id
_entity.type
_entity.pdbx_description
1 polymer ?
#
loop_
_entity_poly.entity_id
_entity_poly.type
_entity_poly.pdbx_seq_one_letter_code
_entity_poly.pdbx_strand_id
1 'polypeptide(L)'
;MQWSEYTTAERLKALRNGMTQEQLAEAAEVSVGVVRKLERGGTASLPSLLSIASALGTDIAVLFGQQAPRRSMDRDERAALRSLSGATHDAALGIPAEVEPGTVDELRAVVQDADAAYWAGRYTELGVLLGALLPEARARYDASNTDEKTAAAGVLADVFQTAAMAANVWGSRDLAYAALTYGRQIAVQAGDDLRDAHLAATTAWVNLRDGRTAQGFSLAATQADRIEPKMSEHDPDRLAVYGQLVTNAAVAASRGGSSAETAREYLSQAHAVGARLGSEHARGGHAQPYGPLYAATQAMSIAVALGDIPGALRLMDTVKLDDTVPLATRARYGLDVALTHVECRRWEQAADTLEAVCGMAPGWVQHQMLPGVIISRLAGVSVGRLRGLAHAAGVPLGVR
;
A
#
# COMPACT_ATOMS: atom_id res chain seq x y z
N MET A 1 -20.70 -11.39 13.34
CA MET A 1 -20.08 -12.66 13.72
C MET A 1 -18.58 -12.54 13.52
N GLN A 2 -17.79 -12.82 14.56
CA GLN A 2 -16.33 -12.85 14.47
C GLN A 2 -15.89 -14.10 13.69
N TRP A 3 -14.73 -14.05 13.02
CA TRP A 3 -14.27 -15.19 12.22
C TRP A 3 -14.08 -16.48 13.04
N SER A 4 -13.72 -16.34 14.31
CA SER A 4 -13.60 -17.40 15.31
C SER A 4 -14.92 -18.11 15.66
N GLU A 5 -16.07 -17.49 15.37
CA GLU A 5 -17.40 -18.03 15.69
C GLU A 5 -17.96 -18.96 14.60
N TYR A 6 -17.42 -18.89 13.37
CA TYR A 6 -17.83 -19.79 12.29
C TYR A 6 -17.32 -21.22 12.51
N THR A 7 -17.99 -22.21 11.93
CA THR A 7 -17.44 -23.56 11.79
C THR A 7 -16.38 -23.61 10.69
N THR A 8 -15.48 -24.60 10.70
CA THR A 8 -14.52 -24.82 9.59
C THR A 8 -15.25 -24.94 8.24
N ALA A 9 -16.44 -25.53 8.22
CA ALA A 9 -17.27 -25.64 7.02
C ALA A 9 -17.75 -24.29 6.48
N GLU A 10 -18.21 -23.40 7.37
CA GLU A 10 -18.65 -22.04 7.00
C GLU A 10 -17.46 -21.17 6.56
N ARG A 11 -16.33 -21.28 7.24
CA ARG A 11 -15.08 -20.61 6.84
C ARG A 11 -14.62 -21.04 5.47
N LEU A 12 -14.62 -22.35 5.21
CA LEU A 12 -14.24 -22.90 3.91
C LEU A 12 -15.15 -22.37 2.79
N LYS A 13 -16.48 -22.35 3.02
CA LYS A 13 -17.44 -21.79 2.06
C LYS A 13 -17.22 -20.30 1.81
N ALA A 14 -16.96 -19.53 2.86
CA ALA A 14 -16.68 -18.10 2.74
C ALA A 14 -15.35 -17.82 2.00
N LEU A 15 -14.29 -18.57 2.30
CA LEU A 15 -12.98 -18.42 1.66
C LEU A 15 -12.98 -18.82 0.18
N ARG A 16 -13.84 -19.76 -0.21
CA ARG A 16 -14.00 -20.23 -1.60
C ARG A 16 -14.48 -19.11 -2.54
N ASN A 17 -15.15 -18.08 -2.02
CA ASN A 17 -15.47 -16.80 -2.66
C ASN A 17 -15.81 -16.89 -4.17
N GLY A 18 -16.74 -17.78 -4.54
CA GLY A 18 -17.23 -17.93 -5.92
C GLY A 18 -16.70 -19.14 -6.70
N MET A 19 -15.62 -19.81 -6.27
CA MET A 19 -15.22 -21.10 -6.88
C MET A 19 -16.27 -22.18 -6.60
N THR A 20 -16.43 -23.21 -7.42
CA THR A 20 -17.21 -24.42 -7.13
C THR A 20 -16.42 -25.41 -6.25
N GLN A 21 -17.08 -26.44 -5.70
CA GLN A 21 -16.39 -27.48 -4.94
C GLN A 21 -15.40 -28.25 -5.83
N GLU A 22 -15.78 -28.44 -7.09
CA GLU A 22 -14.99 -29.10 -8.12
C GLU A 22 -13.75 -28.27 -8.48
N GLN A 23 -13.91 -26.96 -8.69
CA GLN A 23 -12.78 -26.06 -8.96
C GLN A 23 -11.79 -26.00 -7.79
N LEU A 24 -12.28 -26.00 -6.55
CA LEU A 24 -11.39 -26.03 -5.39
C LEU A 24 -10.65 -27.37 -5.27
N ALA A 25 -11.33 -28.48 -5.56
CA ALA A 25 -10.72 -29.80 -5.52
C ALA A 25 -9.62 -29.95 -6.58
N GLU A 26 -9.88 -29.46 -7.79
CA GLU A 26 -8.92 -29.40 -8.89
C GLU A 26 -7.70 -28.55 -8.51
N ALA A 27 -7.92 -27.31 -8.05
CA ALA A 27 -6.84 -26.41 -7.66
C ALA A 27 -5.99 -26.90 -6.46
N ALA A 28 -6.57 -27.74 -5.60
CA ALA A 28 -5.88 -28.33 -4.45
C ALA A 28 -5.34 -29.74 -4.74
N GLU A 29 -5.54 -30.27 -5.95
CA GLU A 29 -5.17 -31.65 -6.33
C GLU A 29 -5.71 -32.71 -5.35
N VAL A 30 -6.94 -32.51 -4.87
CA VAL A 30 -7.66 -33.45 -4.00
C VAL A 30 -8.96 -33.92 -4.64
N SER A 31 -9.57 -35.00 -4.13
CA SER A 31 -10.88 -35.40 -4.62
C SER A 31 -11.98 -34.43 -4.17
N VAL A 32 -12.99 -34.21 -5.03
CA VAL A 32 -14.18 -33.39 -4.69
C VAL A 32 -14.88 -33.91 -3.43
N GLY A 33 -14.79 -35.21 -3.18
CA GLY A 33 -15.29 -35.85 -1.95
C GLY A 33 -14.65 -35.28 -0.68
N VAL A 34 -13.36 -34.95 -0.70
CA VAL A 34 -12.66 -34.32 0.43
C VAL A 34 -13.20 -32.92 0.70
N VAL A 35 -13.39 -32.11 -0.34
CA VAL A 35 -13.97 -30.75 -0.22
C VAL A 35 -15.41 -30.83 0.31
N ARG A 36 -16.25 -31.71 -0.27
CA ARG A 36 -17.63 -31.94 0.20
C ARG A 36 -17.70 -32.38 1.65
N LYS A 37 -16.78 -33.27 2.06
CA LYS A 37 -16.70 -33.76 3.43
C LYS A 37 -16.37 -32.62 4.40
N LEU A 38 -15.40 -31.76 4.07
CA LEU A 38 -15.02 -30.60 4.88
C LEU A 38 -16.13 -29.55 4.96
N GLU A 39 -16.79 -29.22 3.85
CA GLU A 39 -17.91 -28.26 3.83
C GLU A 39 -19.20 -28.77 4.53
N ARG A 40 -19.23 -30.05 4.93
CA ARG A 40 -20.28 -30.68 5.75
C ARG A 40 -19.85 -30.87 7.21
N GLY A 41 -18.68 -30.37 7.61
CA GLY A 41 -18.16 -30.46 8.97
C GLY A 41 -17.37 -31.74 9.27
N GLY A 42 -17.00 -32.52 8.25
CA GLY A 42 -16.11 -33.67 8.42
C GLY A 42 -14.63 -33.29 8.46
N THR A 43 -13.75 -34.30 8.55
CA THR A 43 -12.29 -34.12 8.64
C THR A 43 -11.56 -34.57 7.36
N ALA A 44 -10.38 -34.02 7.12
CA ALA A 44 -9.45 -34.43 6.07
C ALA A 44 -8.04 -34.64 6.64
N SER A 45 -7.16 -35.27 5.87
CA SER A 45 -5.76 -35.42 6.26
C SER A 45 -5.04 -34.06 6.26
N LEU A 46 -3.98 -33.92 7.06
CA LEU A 46 -3.19 -32.69 7.12
C LEU A 46 -2.63 -32.28 5.73
N PRO A 47 -2.07 -33.19 4.89
CA PRO A 47 -1.65 -32.84 3.54
C PRO A 47 -2.79 -32.27 2.69
N SER A 48 -3.99 -32.86 2.72
CA SER A 48 -5.13 -32.32 1.97
C SER A 48 -5.58 -30.97 2.51
N LEU A 49 -5.53 -30.75 3.83
CA LEU A 49 -5.85 -29.45 4.43
C LEU A 49 -4.85 -28.38 4.01
N LEU A 50 -3.55 -28.71 3.97
CA LEU A 50 -2.50 -27.82 3.49
C LEU A 50 -2.65 -27.50 2.00
N SER A 51 -2.94 -28.49 1.16
CA SER A 51 -3.22 -28.26 -0.27
C SER A 51 -4.46 -27.41 -0.49
N ILE A 52 -5.53 -27.62 0.29
CA ILE A 52 -6.74 -26.78 0.23
C ILE A 52 -6.45 -25.35 0.69
N ALA A 53 -5.72 -25.17 1.81
CA ALA A 53 -5.31 -23.84 2.26
C ALA A 53 -4.42 -23.14 1.22
N SER A 54 -3.49 -23.89 0.59
CA SER A 54 -2.70 -23.45 -0.56
C SER A 54 -3.60 -23.00 -1.71
N ALA A 55 -4.53 -23.83 -2.16
CA ALA A 55 -5.45 -23.49 -3.25
C ALA A 55 -6.29 -22.24 -2.95
N LEU A 56 -6.69 -22.02 -1.70
CA LEU A 56 -7.51 -20.87 -1.29
C LEU A 56 -6.74 -19.56 -1.07
N GLY A 57 -5.41 -19.56 -1.20
CA GLY A 57 -4.59 -18.38 -0.91
C GLY A 57 -4.34 -18.15 0.60
N THR A 58 -4.72 -19.06 1.49
CA THR A 58 -4.80 -18.76 2.94
C THR A 58 -3.89 -19.64 3.82
N ASP A 59 -3.67 -19.24 5.07
CA ASP A 59 -3.04 -20.10 6.07
C ASP A 59 -4.03 -21.13 6.64
N ILE A 60 -3.53 -22.29 7.08
CA ILE A 60 -4.32 -23.30 7.77
C ILE A 60 -4.96 -22.75 9.07
N ALA A 61 -4.28 -21.83 9.77
CA ALA A 61 -4.80 -21.11 10.93
C ALA A 61 -6.05 -20.29 10.60
N VAL A 62 -6.15 -19.74 9.39
CA VAL A 62 -7.35 -19.01 8.94
C VAL A 62 -8.49 -20.00 8.64
N LEU A 63 -8.18 -21.14 8.00
CA LEU A 63 -9.17 -22.20 7.73
C LEU A 63 -9.81 -22.72 9.03
N PHE A 64 -9.02 -22.83 10.10
CA PHE A 64 -9.48 -23.26 11.43
C PHE A 64 -9.96 -22.13 12.35
N GLY A 65 -9.91 -20.86 11.90
CA GLY A 65 -10.44 -19.73 12.65
C GLY A 65 -9.55 -19.17 13.76
N GLN A 66 -8.29 -19.60 13.82
CA GLN A 66 -7.28 -19.05 14.72
C GLN A 66 -6.87 -17.63 14.30
N GLN A 67 -7.04 -17.30 13.01
CA GLN A 67 -6.82 -15.96 12.44
C GLN A 67 -7.97 -15.58 11.52
N ALA A 68 -8.39 -14.31 11.54
CA ALA A 68 -9.37 -13.82 10.57
C ALA A 68 -8.72 -13.63 9.18
N PRO A 69 -9.45 -13.87 8.08
CA PRO A 69 -8.96 -13.55 6.75
C PRO A 69 -8.74 -12.04 6.64
N ARG A 70 -7.71 -11.66 5.88
CA ARG A 70 -7.45 -10.24 5.59
C ARG A 70 -8.59 -9.70 4.72
N ARG A 71 -9.11 -8.52 5.09
CA ARG A 71 -10.28 -7.90 4.44
C ARG A 71 -9.98 -7.58 2.97
N SER A 72 -11.03 -7.57 2.15
CA SER A 72 -11.03 -7.05 0.78
C SER A 72 -10.10 -7.73 -0.22
N MET A 73 -9.46 -8.86 0.14
CA MET A 73 -8.60 -9.58 -0.79
C MET A 73 -9.34 -10.70 -1.50
N ASP A 74 -9.22 -10.75 -2.82
CA ASP A 74 -9.62 -11.92 -3.59
C ASP A 74 -8.64 -13.11 -3.40
N ARG A 75 -8.89 -14.21 -4.10
CA ARG A 75 -8.04 -15.41 -4.01
C ARG A 75 -6.62 -15.16 -4.53
N ASP A 76 -6.52 -14.44 -5.64
CA ASP A 76 -5.26 -14.25 -6.35
C ASP A 76 -4.38 -13.27 -5.59
N GLU A 77 -4.96 -12.22 -5.02
CA GLU A 77 -4.27 -11.31 -4.09
C GLU A 77 -3.77 -12.04 -2.84
N ARG A 78 -4.57 -12.98 -2.30
CA ARG A 78 -4.16 -13.78 -1.13
C ARG A 78 -2.97 -14.70 -1.47
N ALA A 79 -3.01 -15.33 -2.64
CA ALA A 79 -1.89 -16.13 -3.14
C ALA A 79 -0.64 -15.27 -3.37
N ALA A 80 -0.81 -14.11 -4.00
CA ALA A 80 0.23 -13.12 -4.24
C ALA A 80 0.89 -12.63 -2.94
N LEU A 81 0.11 -12.29 -1.90
CA LEU A 81 0.64 -11.89 -0.60
C LEU A 81 1.45 -13.01 0.08
N ARG A 82 1.02 -14.27 -0.02
CA ARG A 82 1.79 -15.38 0.54
C ARG A 82 3.10 -15.60 -0.21
N SER A 83 3.07 -15.54 -1.54
CA SER A 83 4.28 -15.60 -2.37
C SER A 83 5.24 -14.46 -2.01
N LEU A 84 4.74 -13.23 -1.94
CA LEU A 84 5.51 -12.07 -1.49
C LEU A 84 6.10 -12.28 -0.09
N SER A 85 5.31 -12.78 0.86
CA SER A 85 5.76 -13.01 2.23
C SER A 85 6.91 -14.01 2.26
N GLY A 86 6.79 -15.15 1.57
CA GLY A 86 7.87 -16.14 1.49
C GLY A 86 9.13 -15.54 0.87
N ALA A 87 9.00 -14.96 -0.32
CA ALA A 87 10.09 -14.33 -1.06
C ALA A 87 10.80 -13.23 -0.25
N THR A 88 10.06 -12.41 0.51
CA THR A 88 10.63 -11.34 1.33
C THR A 88 11.48 -11.90 2.46
N HIS A 89 10.97 -12.89 3.19
CA HIS A 89 11.70 -13.47 4.32
C HIS A 89 12.88 -14.30 3.84
N ASP A 90 12.73 -15.07 2.77
CA ASP A 90 13.82 -15.88 2.20
C ASP A 90 14.95 -14.97 1.70
N ALA A 91 14.61 -13.91 0.95
CA ALA A 91 15.58 -12.92 0.48
C ALA A 91 16.26 -12.18 1.65
N ALA A 92 15.53 -11.88 2.72
CA ALA A 92 16.09 -11.22 3.89
C ALA A 92 17.04 -12.10 4.69
N LEU A 93 16.66 -13.36 4.91
CA LEU A 93 17.46 -14.36 5.61
C LEU A 93 18.64 -14.87 4.78
N GLY A 94 18.65 -14.57 3.47
CA GLY A 94 19.67 -15.09 2.55
C GLY A 94 19.52 -16.59 2.32
N ILE A 95 18.28 -17.11 2.33
CA ILE A 95 18.02 -18.49 1.94
C ILE A 95 18.32 -18.61 0.45
N PRO A 96 19.24 -19.52 0.04
CA PRO A 96 19.59 -19.67 -1.37
C PRO A 96 18.38 -20.05 -2.22
N ALA A 97 18.19 -19.34 -3.32
CA ALA A 97 17.23 -19.70 -4.36
C ALA A 97 17.97 -20.29 -5.56
N GLU A 98 17.43 -21.35 -6.15
CA GLU A 98 17.95 -21.92 -7.40
C GLU A 98 17.47 -21.08 -8.60
N VAL A 99 18.05 -19.88 -8.74
CA VAL A 99 17.75 -18.92 -9.80
C VAL A 99 19.04 -18.37 -10.41
N GLU A 100 19.07 -18.20 -11.72
CA GLU A 100 20.13 -17.45 -12.40
C GLU A 100 19.72 -15.98 -12.43
N PRO A 101 20.38 -15.08 -11.68
CA PRO A 101 19.93 -13.70 -11.59
C PRO A 101 20.20 -12.92 -12.88
N GLY A 102 19.24 -12.10 -13.28
CA GLY A 102 19.46 -11.10 -14.34
C GLY A 102 20.55 -10.07 -14.00
N THR A 103 20.91 -9.28 -14.99
CA THR A 103 21.81 -8.12 -14.82
C THR A 103 21.16 -7.06 -13.92
N VAL A 104 21.98 -6.15 -13.38
CA VAL A 104 21.46 -5.05 -12.54
C VAL A 104 20.47 -4.18 -13.30
N ASP A 105 20.69 -3.95 -14.60
CA ASP A 105 19.83 -3.10 -15.41
C ASP A 105 18.50 -3.78 -15.74
N GLU A 106 18.52 -5.09 -16.03
CA GLU A 106 17.29 -5.88 -16.21
C GLU A 106 16.45 -5.88 -14.94
N LEU A 107 17.07 -6.18 -13.79
CA LEU A 107 16.36 -6.18 -12.51
C LEU A 107 15.83 -4.79 -12.15
N ARG A 108 16.57 -3.72 -12.47
CA ARG A 108 16.09 -2.34 -12.29
C ARG A 108 14.84 -2.08 -13.11
N ALA A 109 14.79 -2.52 -14.38
CA ALA A 109 13.60 -2.37 -15.20
C ALA A 109 12.39 -3.10 -14.59
N VAL A 110 12.57 -4.32 -14.06
CA VAL A 110 11.49 -5.06 -13.40
C VAL A 110 11.03 -4.36 -12.10
N VAL A 111 11.94 -3.70 -11.35
CA VAL A 111 11.54 -2.84 -10.21
C VAL A 111 10.63 -1.70 -10.68
N GLN A 112 10.96 -1.05 -11.79
CA GLN A 112 10.16 0.04 -12.36
C GLN A 112 8.76 -0.45 -12.78
N ASP A 113 8.68 -1.64 -13.38
CA ASP A 113 7.40 -2.27 -13.74
C ASP A 113 6.56 -2.61 -12.50
N ALA A 114 7.18 -3.13 -11.44
CA ALA A 114 6.51 -3.40 -10.17
C ALA A 114 5.97 -2.11 -9.53
N ASP A 115 6.78 -1.05 -9.47
CA ASP A 115 6.32 0.26 -8.98
C ASP A 115 5.15 0.80 -9.82
N ALA A 116 5.22 0.69 -11.15
CA ALA A 116 4.15 1.11 -12.04
C ALA A 116 2.86 0.30 -11.81
N ALA A 117 2.96 -1.02 -11.59
CA ALA A 117 1.82 -1.87 -11.24
C ALA A 117 1.18 -1.45 -9.91
N TYR A 118 2.00 -1.11 -8.90
CA TYR A 118 1.51 -0.59 -7.63
C TYR A 118 0.70 0.69 -7.80
N TRP A 119 1.26 1.69 -8.50
CA TRP A 119 0.64 3.01 -8.66
C TRP A 119 -0.59 3.00 -9.54
N ALA A 120 -0.72 2.01 -10.42
CA ALA A 120 -1.90 1.77 -11.23
C ALA A 120 -2.97 0.87 -10.55
N GLY A 121 -2.70 0.36 -9.35
CA GLY A 121 -3.63 -0.51 -8.61
C GLY A 121 -3.72 -1.94 -9.15
N ARG A 122 -2.72 -2.42 -9.89
CA ARG A 122 -2.64 -3.78 -10.45
C ARG A 122 -1.96 -4.73 -9.47
N TYR A 123 -2.59 -4.96 -8.31
CA TYR A 123 -1.94 -5.64 -7.18
C TYR A 123 -1.65 -7.13 -7.43
N THR A 124 -2.47 -7.83 -8.21
CA THR A 124 -2.19 -9.23 -8.58
C THR A 124 -0.91 -9.35 -9.42
N GLU A 125 -0.76 -8.50 -10.44
CA GLU A 125 0.46 -8.39 -11.26
C GLU A 125 1.67 -8.03 -10.40
N LEU A 126 1.53 -7.04 -9.51
CA LEU A 126 2.56 -6.63 -8.57
C LEU A 126 3.10 -7.79 -7.73
N GLY A 127 2.22 -8.63 -7.17
CA GLY A 127 2.66 -9.76 -6.37
C GLY A 127 3.36 -10.86 -7.16
N VAL A 128 2.96 -11.09 -8.42
CA VAL A 128 3.67 -12.00 -9.33
C VAL A 128 5.08 -11.48 -9.62
N LEU A 129 5.21 -10.19 -9.97
CA LEU A 129 6.50 -9.55 -10.23
C LEU A 129 7.41 -9.64 -9.00
N LEU A 130 6.92 -9.24 -7.83
CA LEU A 130 7.73 -9.24 -6.60
C LEU A 130 8.11 -10.65 -6.13
N GLY A 131 7.26 -11.65 -6.35
CA GLY A 131 7.54 -13.04 -5.99
C GLY A 131 8.74 -13.62 -6.73
N ALA A 132 8.94 -13.24 -7.99
CA ALA A 132 10.10 -13.63 -8.80
C ALA A 132 11.32 -12.70 -8.57
N LEU A 133 11.07 -11.41 -8.49
CA LEU A 133 12.11 -10.38 -8.42
C LEU A 133 12.92 -10.40 -7.11
N LEU A 134 12.30 -10.70 -5.96
CA LEU A 134 12.99 -10.73 -4.67
C LEU A 134 14.12 -11.79 -4.61
N PRO A 135 13.87 -13.08 -4.97
CA PRO A 135 14.92 -14.09 -5.07
C PRO A 135 16.04 -13.70 -6.03
N GLU A 136 15.71 -13.19 -7.22
CA GLU A 136 16.71 -12.80 -8.23
C GLU A 136 17.55 -11.61 -7.79
N ALA A 137 16.92 -10.56 -7.24
CA ALA A 137 17.64 -9.39 -6.73
C ALA A 137 18.57 -9.76 -5.57
N ARG A 138 18.15 -10.71 -4.72
CA ARG A 138 19.00 -11.22 -3.65
C ARG A 138 20.17 -12.04 -4.20
N ALA A 139 19.92 -12.95 -5.13
CA ALA A 139 20.96 -13.75 -5.78
C ALA A 139 21.98 -12.84 -6.49
N ARG A 140 21.53 -11.80 -7.21
CA ARG A 140 22.40 -10.80 -7.84
C ARG A 140 23.25 -10.08 -6.81
N TYR A 141 22.64 -9.61 -5.72
CA TYR A 141 23.36 -8.94 -4.65
C TYR A 141 24.44 -9.84 -4.06
N ASP A 142 24.13 -11.10 -3.74
CA ASP A 142 25.07 -12.04 -3.12
C ASP A 142 26.22 -12.43 -4.08
N ALA A 143 25.94 -12.58 -5.37
CA ALA A 143 26.94 -12.91 -6.41
C ALA A 143 27.78 -11.72 -6.88
N SER A 144 27.38 -10.47 -6.57
CA SER A 144 28.06 -9.27 -7.04
C SER A 144 29.46 -9.11 -6.43
N ASN A 145 30.43 -8.77 -7.27
CA ASN A 145 31.76 -8.33 -6.86
C ASN A 145 31.72 -6.89 -6.31
N THR A 146 32.85 -6.39 -5.80
CA THR A 146 32.97 -5.05 -5.19
C THR A 146 32.45 -3.91 -6.08
N ASP A 147 32.67 -3.99 -7.40
CA ASP A 147 32.33 -2.90 -8.32
C ASP A 147 30.82 -2.83 -8.59
N GLU A 148 30.14 -3.97 -8.62
CA GLU A 148 28.69 -4.05 -8.86
C GLU A 148 27.85 -4.06 -7.56
N LYS A 149 28.48 -4.33 -6.41
CA LYS A 149 27.79 -4.54 -5.13
C LYS A 149 26.86 -3.40 -4.75
N THR A 150 27.31 -2.15 -4.94
CA THR A 150 26.50 -0.96 -4.62
C THR A 150 25.28 -0.85 -5.52
N ALA A 151 25.41 -1.13 -6.81
CA ALA A 151 24.29 -1.06 -7.75
C ALA A 151 23.26 -2.18 -7.48
N ALA A 152 23.73 -3.40 -7.20
CA ALA A 152 22.88 -4.51 -6.80
C ALA A 152 22.21 -4.29 -5.44
N ALA A 153 22.90 -3.66 -4.49
CA ALA A 153 22.33 -3.25 -3.21
C ALA A 153 21.18 -2.25 -3.41
N GLY A 154 21.37 -1.28 -4.32
CA GLY A 154 20.35 -0.30 -4.69
C GLY A 154 19.08 -0.98 -5.22
N VAL A 155 19.23 -1.92 -6.15
CA VAL A 155 18.11 -2.73 -6.67
C VAL A 155 17.42 -3.48 -5.53
N LEU A 156 18.15 -4.27 -4.75
CA LEU A 156 17.56 -5.07 -3.67
C LEU A 156 16.80 -4.22 -2.64
N ALA A 157 17.36 -3.07 -2.27
CA ALA A 157 16.70 -2.12 -1.37
C ALA A 157 15.41 -1.53 -1.97
N ASP A 158 15.41 -1.19 -3.27
CA ASP A 158 14.23 -0.67 -3.98
C ASP A 158 13.14 -1.76 -4.13
N VAL A 159 13.52 -3.04 -4.34
CA VAL A 159 12.57 -4.17 -4.33
C VAL A 159 11.94 -4.34 -2.95
N PHE A 160 12.72 -4.29 -1.87
CA PHE A 160 12.18 -4.36 -0.51
C PHE A 160 11.23 -3.19 -0.19
N GLN A 161 11.51 -1.99 -0.70
CA GLN A 161 10.59 -0.85 -0.56
C GLN A 161 9.25 -1.13 -1.23
N THR A 162 9.27 -1.62 -2.47
CA THR A 162 8.08 -1.95 -3.26
C THR A 162 7.28 -3.09 -2.61
N ALA A 163 7.98 -4.12 -2.11
CA ALA A 163 7.40 -5.21 -1.33
C ALA A 163 6.69 -4.70 -0.07
N ALA A 164 7.28 -3.74 0.64
CA ALA A 164 6.64 -3.13 1.80
C ALA A 164 5.38 -2.36 1.46
N MET A 165 5.39 -1.63 0.33
CA MET A 165 4.23 -0.89 -0.15
C MET A 165 3.08 -1.85 -0.51
N ALA A 166 3.37 -2.96 -1.20
CA ALA A 166 2.42 -4.01 -1.52
C ALA A 166 1.83 -4.65 -0.24
N ALA A 167 2.70 -5.07 0.68
CA ALA A 167 2.30 -5.65 1.96
C ALA A 167 1.40 -4.71 2.77
N ASN A 168 1.69 -3.41 2.76
CA ASN A 168 0.90 -2.39 3.46
C ASN A 168 -0.49 -2.20 2.84
N VAL A 169 -0.61 -2.22 1.50
CA VAL A 169 -1.92 -2.15 0.82
C VAL A 169 -2.79 -3.36 1.17
N TRP A 170 -2.20 -4.56 1.20
CA TRP A 170 -2.90 -5.78 1.62
C TRP A 170 -3.09 -5.92 3.13
N GLY A 171 -2.73 -4.90 3.91
CA GLY A 171 -2.90 -4.89 5.37
C GLY A 171 -1.96 -5.82 6.14
N SER A 172 -0.90 -6.34 5.51
CA SER A 172 0.15 -7.13 6.15
C SER A 172 1.25 -6.23 6.71
N ARG A 173 0.92 -5.50 7.78
CA ARG A 173 1.78 -4.44 8.33
C ARG A 173 3.12 -4.95 8.86
N ASP A 174 3.14 -6.10 9.54
CA ASP A 174 4.38 -6.68 10.06
C ASP A 174 5.35 -7.02 8.93
N LEU A 175 4.83 -7.56 7.82
CA LEU A 175 5.62 -7.82 6.61
C LEU A 175 6.14 -6.51 6.00
N ALA A 176 5.34 -5.44 5.99
CA ALA A 176 5.79 -4.14 5.50
C ALA A 176 6.95 -3.58 6.34
N TYR A 177 6.85 -3.64 7.67
CA TYR A 177 7.95 -3.22 8.56
C TYR A 177 9.18 -4.10 8.40
N ALA A 178 9.01 -5.42 8.24
CA ALA A 178 10.11 -6.35 8.02
C ALA A 178 10.85 -6.00 6.70
N ALA A 179 10.13 -5.89 5.59
CA ALA A 179 10.69 -5.53 4.29
C ALA A 179 11.46 -4.20 4.34
N LEU A 180 10.88 -3.16 4.96
CA LEU A 180 11.56 -1.87 5.12
C LEU A 180 12.81 -1.98 6.00
N THR A 181 12.76 -2.77 7.07
CA THR A 181 13.92 -2.98 7.94
C THR A 181 15.07 -3.61 7.15
N TYR A 182 14.79 -4.63 6.35
CA TYR A 182 15.79 -5.29 5.52
C TYR A 182 16.33 -4.36 4.42
N GLY A 183 15.45 -3.66 3.69
CA GLY A 183 15.87 -2.69 2.68
C GLY A 183 16.79 -1.61 3.25
N ARG A 184 16.48 -1.09 4.45
CA ARG A 184 17.31 -0.09 5.14
C ARG A 184 18.65 -0.64 5.56
N GLN A 185 18.71 -1.87 6.05
CA GLN A 185 19.98 -2.53 6.36
C GLN A 185 20.87 -2.62 5.13
N ILE A 186 20.32 -3.00 3.97
CA ILE A 186 21.06 -3.04 2.70
C ILE A 186 21.55 -1.65 2.29
N ALA A 187 20.69 -0.62 2.34
CA ALA A 187 21.06 0.75 1.98
C ALA A 187 22.18 1.31 2.89
N VAL A 188 22.07 1.10 4.20
CA VAL A 188 23.08 1.54 5.19
C VAL A 188 24.41 0.81 4.98
N GLN A 189 24.39 -0.50 4.74
CA GLN A 189 25.61 -1.27 4.46
C GLN A 189 26.30 -0.80 3.16
N ALA A 190 25.53 -0.37 2.17
CA ALA A 190 26.03 0.17 0.91
C ALA A 190 26.48 1.64 1.00
N GLY A 191 26.23 2.33 2.12
CA GLY A 191 26.54 3.75 2.29
C GLY A 191 25.64 4.69 1.47
N ASP A 192 24.42 4.25 1.12
CA ASP A 192 23.46 5.06 0.34
C ASP A 192 22.46 5.78 1.25
N ASP A 193 22.88 6.95 1.74
CA ASP A 193 22.09 7.77 2.67
C ASP A 193 20.76 8.24 2.09
N LEU A 194 20.70 8.48 0.77
CA LEU A 194 19.49 8.98 0.11
C LEU A 194 18.44 7.86 0.00
N ARG A 195 18.86 6.64 -0.35
CA ARG A 195 17.96 5.48 -0.39
C ARG A 195 17.52 5.06 1.01
N ASP A 196 18.38 5.10 2.02
CA ASP A 196 17.96 4.90 3.43
C ASP A 196 16.91 5.93 3.86
N ALA A 197 17.08 7.20 3.49
CA ALA A 197 16.10 8.25 3.77
C ALA A 197 14.76 8.01 3.05
N HIS A 198 14.78 7.53 1.80
CA HIS A 198 13.57 7.20 1.04
C HIS A 198 12.80 6.00 1.64
N LEU A 199 13.52 4.96 2.07
CA LEU A 199 12.95 3.86 2.82
C LEU A 199 12.38 4.31 4.17
N ALA A 200 13.05 5.26 4.85
CA ALA A 200 12.53 5.85 6.07
C ALA A 200 11.27 6.70 5.84
N ALA A 201 11.16 7.40 4.72
CA ALA A 201 9.94 8.09 4.30
C ALA A 201 8.78 7.10 4.14
N THR A 202 9.02 5.97 3.48
CA THR A 202 8.03 4.89 3.35
C THR A 202 7.66 4.29 4.70
N THR A 203 8.63 4.13 5.61
CA THR A 203 8.39 3.66 6.98
C THR A 203 7.52 4.64 7.77
N ALA A 204 7.73 5.94 7.63
CA ALA A 204 6.87 6.96 8.24
C ALA A 204 5.44 6.87 7.70
N TRP A 205 5.28 6.68 6.39
CA TRP A 205 3.97 6.47 5.77
C TRP A 205 3.25 5.20 6.28
N VAL A 206 3.96 4.08 6.46
CA VAL A 206 3.40 2.87 7.07
C VAL A 206 2.93 3.13 8.52
N ASN A 207 3.73 3.84 9.32
CA ASN A 207 3.34 4.24 10.68
C ASN A 207 2.02 5.04 10.69
N LEU A 208 1.80 5.92 9.71
CA LEU A 208 0.56 6.69 9.58
C LEU A 208 -0.66 5.80 9.35
N ARG A 209 -0.54 4.76 8.51
CA ARG A 209 -1.63 3.81 8.25
C ARG A 209 -1.88 2.84 9.43
N ASP A 210 -0.90 2.72 10.32
CA ASP A 210 -0.97 1.94 11.55
C ASP A 210 -1.46 2.77 12.76
N GLY A 211 -1.71 4.08 12.57
CA GLY A 211 -2.12 4.99 13.64
C GLY A 211 -0.98 5.41 14.58
N ARG A 212 0.26 5.03 14.28
CA ARG A 212 1.48 5.39 15.04
C ARG A 212 1.99 6.77 14.60
N THR A 213 1.12 7.77 14.69
CA THR A 213 1.34 9.10 14.10
C THR A 213 2.52 9.85 14.75
N ALA A 214 2.73 9.70 16.07
CA ALA A 214 3.89 10.29 16.75
C ALA A 214 5.22 9.66 16.29
N GLN A 215 5.26 8.34 16.12
CA GLN A 215 6.45 7.65 15.60
C GLN A 215 6.72 8.02 14.14
N GLY A 216 5.66 8.09 13.32
CA GLY A 216 5.75 8.53 11.93
C GLY A 216 6.29 9.96 11.81
N PHE A 217 5.82 10.88 12.67
CA PHE A 217 6.32 12.26 12.74
C PHE A 217 7.80 12.29 13.12
N SER A 218 8.17 11.65 14.24
CA SER A 218 9.54 11.66 14.75
C SER A 218 10.54 11.10 13.73
N LEU A 219 10.21 9.98 13.08
CA LEU A 219 11.06 9.39 12.06
C LEU A 219 11.20 10.30 10.84
N ALA A 220 10.08 10.82 10.31
CA ALA A 220 10.10 11.68 9.13
C ALA A 220 10.89 12.97 9.36
N ALA A 221 10.64 13.66 10.48
CA ALA A 221 11.35 14.87 10.86
C ALA A 221 12.86 14.63 11.01
N THR A 222 13.25 13.63 11.79
CA THR A 222 14.68 13.30 12.01
C THR A 222 15.41 13.00 10.71
N GLN A 223 14.74 12.32 9.78
CA GLN A 223 15.33 11.97 8.49
C GLN A 223 15.34 13.17 7.53
N ALA A 224 14.33 14.04 7.57
CA ALA A 224 14.33 15.30 6.82
C ALA A 224 15.52 16.16 7.23
N ASP A 225 15.76 16.32 8.54
CA ASP A 225 16.90 17.08 9.07
C ASP A 225 18.24 16.51 8.60
N ARG A 226 18.37 15.18 8.52
CA ARG A 226 19.60 14.51 8.09
C ARG A 226 19.94 14.79 6.62
N ILE A 227 18.94 14.84 5.75
CA ILE A 227 19.15 15.00 4.31
C ILE A 227 18.84 16.40 3.79
N GLU A 228 18.57 17.36 4.69
CA GLU A 228 18.12 18.71 4.37
C GLU A 228 18.95 19.31 3.21
N PRO A 229 18.30 19.70 2.10
CA PRO A 229 19.01 20.20 0.94
C PRO A 229 19.54 21.62 1.21
N LYS A 230 20.83 21.83 0.95
CA LYS A 230 21.40 23.19 0.93
C LYS A 230 20.68 24.07 -0.09
N MET A 231 20.74 25.38 0.06
CA MET A 231 20.14 26.33 -0.91
C MET A 231 20.70 26.17 -2.33
N SER A 232 21.94 25.70 -2.48
CA SER A 232 22.60 25.45 -3.77
C SER A 232 22.35 24.04 -4.33
N GLU A 233 21.59 23.20 -3.63
CA GLU A 233 21.28 21.83 -4.09
C GLU A 233 20.36 21.86 -5.32
N HIS A 234 20.65 21.04 -6.32
CA HIS A 234 19.82 20.95 -7.52
C HIS A 234 19.52 19.51 -7.92
N ASP A 235 20.01 18.52 -7.15
CA ASP A 235 19.67 17.12 -7.36
C ASP A 235 18.16 16.89 -7.13
N PRO A 236 17.39 16.57 -8.19
CA PRO A 236 15.96 16.39 -8.08
C PRO A 236 15.58 15.16 -7.24
N ASP A 237 16.41 14.12 -7.20
CA ASP A 237 16.17 12.93 -6.37
C ASP A 237 16.23 13.29 -4.89
N ARG A 238 17.24 14.07 -4.49
CA ARG A 238 17.37 14.56 -3.10
C ARG A 238 16.21 15.45 -2.70
N LEU A 239 15.81 16.38 -3.58
CA LEU A 239 14.68 17.26 -3.32
C LEU A 239 13.36 16.48 -3.20
N ALA A 240 13.15 15.48 -4.05
CA ALA A 240 11.95 14.64 -4.00
C ALA A 240 11.87 13.84 -2.68
N VAL A 241 12.96 13.20 -2.24
CA VAL A 241 12.98 12.42 -0.99
C VAL A 241 12.81 13.32 0.23
N TYR A 242 13.50 14.47 0.27
CA TYR A 242 13.31 15.46 1.35
C TYR A 242 11.86 15.97 1.38
N GLY A 243 11.30 16.29 0.21
CA GLY A 243 9.92 16.67 0.03
C GLY A 243 8.93 15.66 0.60
N GLN A 244 9.12 14.37 0.29
CA GLN A 244 8.29 13.30 0.83
C GLN A 244 8.39 13.22 2.36
N LEU A 245 9.58 13.39 2.94
CA LEU A 245 9.78 13.35 4.40
C LEU A 245 9.07 14.51 5.10
N VAL A 246 9.25 15.76 4.65
CA VAL A 246 8.59 16.92 5.26
C VAL A 246 7.07 16.84 5.08
N THR A 247 6.60 16.33 3.95
CA THR A 247 5.18 16.07 3.74
C THR A 247 4.64 15.00 4.67
N ASN A 248 5.35 13.89 4.87
CA ASN A 248 4.97 12.85 5.82
C ASN A 248 4.96 13.37 7.26
N ALA A 249 5.92 14.22 7.64
CA ALA A 249 5.94 14.90 8.94
C ALA A 249 4.72 15.82 9.12
N ALA A 250 4.36 16.60 8.09
CA ALA A 250 3.17 17.46 8.11
C ALA A 250 1.87 16.64 8.29
N VAL A 251 1.71 15.56 7.52
CA VAL A 251 0.55 14.67 7.61
C VAL A 251 0.49 14.00 8.98
N ALA A 252 1.63 13.52 9.51
CA ALA A 252 1.73 12.94 10.84
C ALA A 252 1.30 13.92 11.93
N ALA A 253 1.84 15.14 11.90
CA ALA A 253 1.50 16.20 12.84
C ALA A 253 0.00 16.53 12.80
N SER A 254 -0.59 16.62 11.59
CA SER A 254 -2.03 16.91 11.41
C SER A 254 -2.95 15.84 12.00
N ARG A 255 -2.46 14.60 12.17
CA ARG A 255 -3.20 13.45 12.70
C ARG A 255 -2.83 13.12 14.15
N GLY A 256 -2.40 14.13 14.91
CA GLY A 256 -2.10 13.99 16.34
C GLY A 256 -0.70 13.45 16.67
N GLY A 257 0.19 13.35 15.67
CA GLY A 257 1.60 13.02 15.93
C GLY A 257 2.41 14.17 16.53
N SER A 258 1.89 15.40 16.44
CA SER A 258 2.46 16.63 16.99
C SER A 258 1.35 17.71 17.10
N SER A 259 1.65 18.97 16.81
CA SER A 259 0.70 20.09 16.84
C SER A 259 0.22 20.50 15.44
N ALA A 260 -0.91 21.23 15.39
CA ALA A 260 -1.41 21.82 14.15
C ALA A 260 -0.48 22.92 13.58
N GLU A 261 0.29 23.60 14.44
CA GLU A 261 1.29 24.59 14.03
C GLU A 261 2.46 23.91 13.31
N THR A 262 3.01 22.88 13.93
CA THR A 262 4.05 22.03 13.32
C THR A 262 3.58 21.44 11.99
N ALA A 263 2.33 21.01 11.88
CA ALA A 263 1.77 20.53 10.63
C ALA A 263 1.82 21.60 9.51
N ARG A 264 1.51 22.86 9.84
CA ARG A 264 1.56 23.99 8.90
C ARG A 264 3.00 24.36 8.53
N GLU A 265 3.93 24.31 9.47
CA GLU A 265 5.35 24.58 9.22
C GLU A 265 5.94 23.59 8.21
N TYR A 266 5.78 22.29 8.45
CA TYR A 266 6.27 21.26 7.52
C TYR A 266 5.51 21.28 6.19
N LEU A 267 4.22 21.63 6.17
CA LEU A 267 3.49 21.82 4.91
C LEU A 267 4.03 23.01 4.11
N SER A 268 4.44 24.09 4.79
CA SER A 268 5.10 25.22 4.13
C SER A 268 6.43 24.79 3.49
N GLN A 269 7.22 23.98 4.18
CA GLN A 269 8.46 23.41 3.62
C GLN A 269 8.15 22.51 2.42
N ALA A 270 7.14 21.66 2.51
CA ALA A 270 6.69 20.81 1.40
C ALA A 270 6.36 21.63 0.14
N HIS A 271 5.57 22.71 0.29
CA HIS A 271 5.28 23.60 -0.84
C HIS A 271 6.54 24.30 -1.38
N ALA A 272 7.47 24.73 -0.53
CA ALA A 272 8.71 25.37 -0.97
C ALA A 272 9.58 24.41 -1.80
N VAL A 273 9.71 23.15 -1.37
CA VAL A 273 10.47 22.13 -2.10
C VAL A 273 9.77 21.74 -3.40
N GLY A 274 8.45 21.57 -3.38
CA GLY A 274 7.66 21.33 -4.59
C GLY A 274 7.84 22.45 -5.61
N ALA A 275 7.75 23.71 -5.18
CA ALA A 275 7.98 24.87 -6.04
C ALA A 275 9.42 24.92 -6.58
N ARG A 276 10.42 24.51 -5.79
CA ARG A 276 11.82 24.43 -6.23
C ARG A 276 12.04 23.36 -7.29
N LEU A 277 11.35 22.22 -7.21
CA LEU A 277 11.37 21.17 -8.24
C LEU A 277 10.64 21.63 -9.52
N GLY A 278 9.55 22.38 -9.38
CA GLY A 278 8.78 22.95 -10.49
C GLY A 278 7.85 21.96 -11.22
N SER A 279 8.16 20.67 -11.17
CA SER A 279 7.31 19.57 -11.68
C SER A 279 7.38 18.36 -10.77
N GLU A 280 6.48 17.39 -11.00
CA GLU A 280 6.56 16.08 -10.35
C GLU A 280 7.84 15.36 -10.78
N HIS A 281 8.57 14.80 -9.80
CA HIS A 281 9.81 14.06 -10.01
C HIS A 281 9.81 12.76 -9.22
N ALA A 282 10.07 11.64 -9.90
CA ALA A 282 10.14 10.31 -9.31
C ALA A 282 11.61 9.92 -9.10
N ARG A 283 11.99 9.58 -7.87
CA ARG A 283 13.39 9.31 -7.51
C ARG A 283 13.92 8.10 -8.28
N GLY A 284 14.96 8.29 -9.10
CA GLY A 284 15.50 7.23 -9.96
C GLY A 284 14.57 6.83 -11.12
N GLY A 285 13.57 7.66 -11.45
CA GLY A 285 12.59 7.38 -12.51
C GLY A 285 11.49 6.40 -12.13
N HIS A 286 11.41 5.99 -10.86
CA HIS A 286 10.36 5.14 -10.31
C HIS A 286 9.95 5.64 -8.91
N ALA A 287 9.00 4.97 -8.24
CA ALA A 287 8.35 5.39 -7.00
C ALA A 287 7.34 6.55 -7.14
N GLN A 288 6.77 6.98 -5.99
CA GLN A 288 5.83 8.12 -5.91
C GLN A 288 6.52 9.40 -6.40
N PRO A 289 6.05 10.02 -7.49
CA PRO A 289 6.52 11.34 -7.87
C PRO A 289 6.22 12.35 -6.76
N TYR A 290 7.19 13.22 -6.49
CA TYR A 290 7.03 14.37 -5.61
C TYR A 290 7.18 15.66 -6.40
N GLY A 291 6.31 16.63 -6.12
CA GLY A 291 6.33 17.93 -6.75
C GLY A 291 5.19 18.82 -6.25
N PRO A 292 4.91 19.93 -6.95
CA PRO A 292 3.88 20.89 -6.58
C PRO A 292 2.48 20.27 -6.42
N LEU A 293 2.09 19.35 -7.31
CA LEU A 293 0.76 18.74 -7.29
C LEU A 293 0.66 17.73 -6.16
N TYR A 294 1.68 16.91 -5.93
CA TYR A 294 1.68 16.00 -4.78
C TYR A 294 1.56 16.78 -3.46
N ALA A 295 2.36 17.83 -3.27
CA ALA A 295 2.27 18.68 -2.07
C ALA A 295 0.87 19.29 -1.89
N ALA A 296 0.23 19.74 -2.97
CA ALA A 296 -1.14 20.26 -2.95
C ALA A 296 -2.18 19.19 -2.57
N THR A 297 -2.04 17.94 -3.03
CA THR A 297 -2.92 16.84 -2.58
C THR A 297 -2.79 16.57 -1.09
N GLN A 298 -1.56 16.66 -0.55
CA GLN A 298 -1.33 16.45 0.87
C GLN A 298 -1.81 17.64 1.72
N ALA A 299 -1.75 18.87 1.19
CA ALA A 299 -2.39 20.03 1.80
C ALA A 299 -3.90 19.82 2.01
N MET A 300 -4.59 19.21 1.05
CA MET A 300 -6.01 18.86 1.16
C MET A 300 -6.24 17.84 2.29
N SER A 301 -5.45 16.76 2.30
CA SER A 301 -5.48 15.74 3.35
C SER A 301 -5.24 16.32 4.75
N ILE A 302 -4.33 17.30 4.88
CA ILE A 302 -4.03 18.00 6.14
C ILE A 302 -5.17 18.94 6.55
N ALA A 303 -5.72 19.72 5.61
CA ALA A 303 -6.84 20.62 5.87
C ALA A 303 -8.05 19.85 6.42
N VAL A 304 -8.38 18.72 5.79
CA VAL A 304 -9.45 17.83 6.26
C VAL A 304 -9.15 17.26 7.65
N ALA A 305 -7.91 16.81 7.90
CA ALA A 305 -7.51 16.26 9.20
C ALA A 305 -7.59 17.29 10.34
N LEU A 306 -7.26 18.56 10.05
CA LEU A 306 -7.32 19.67 11.00
C LEU A 306 -8.72 20.30 11.13
N GLY A 307 -9.69 19.88 10.32
CA GLY A 307 -11.01 20.50 10.28
C GLY A 307 -11.05 21.89 9.64
N ASP A 308 -10.03 22.27 8.86
CA ASP A 308 -10.00 23.53 8.09
C ASP A 308 -10.84 23.38 6.82
N ILE A 309 -12.15 23.35 6.98
CA ILE A 309 -13.11 23.25 5.87
C ILE A 309 -12.99 24.43 4.89
N PRO A 310 -12.83 25.69 5.33
CA PRO A 310 -12.59 26.80 4.40
C PRO A 310 -11.32 26.61 3.56
N GLY A 311 -10.23 26.11 4.15
CA GLY A 311 -9.00 25.76 3.43
C GLY A 311 -9.20 24.64 2.42
N ALA A 312 -9.89 23.57 2.81
CA ALA A 312 -10.20 22.46 1.93
C ALA A 312 -11.05 22.90 0.71
N LEU A 313 -12.05 23.77 0.92
CA LEU A 313 -12.86 24.32 -0.17
C LEU A 313 -12.02 25.18 -1.14
N ARG A 314 -11.08 26.01 -0.63
CA ARG A 314 -10.16 26.76 -1.51
C ARG A 314 -9.28 25.84 -2.34
N LEU A 315 -8.78 24.76 -1.75
CA LEU A 315 -7.95 23.78 -2.47
C LEU A 315 -8.74 23.05 -3.56
N MET A 316 -10.01 22.73 -3.32
CA MET A 316 -10.89 22.15 -4.35
C MET A 316 -11.02 23.05 -5.59
N ASP A 317 -11.06 24.37 -5.39
CA ASP A 317 -11.19 25.32 -6.49
C ASP A 317 -9.88 25.47 -7.28
N THR A 318 -8.73 25.44 -6.60
CA THR A 318 -7.41 25.76 -7.18
C THR A 318 -6.63 24.56 -7.69
N VAL A 319 -6.73 23.40 -7.04
CA VAL A 319 -5.94 22.22 -7.40
C VAL A 319 -6.52 21.58 -8.66
N LYS A 320 -5.69 21.47 -9.70
CA LYS A 320 -5.98 20.76 -10.95
C LYS A 320 -4.91 19.69 -11.13
N LEU A 321 -5.30 18.44 -10.95
CA LEU A 321 -4.40 17.30 -11.14
C LEU A 321 -4.41 16.89 -12.61
N ASP A 322 -3.26 16.48 -13.10
CA ASP A 322 -3.08 15.91 -14.44
C ASP A 322 -2.51 14.49 -14.35
N ASP A 323 -2.08 13.95 -15.50
CA ASP A 323 -1.56 12.58 -15.60
C ASP A 323 -0.13 12.38 -15.10
N THR A 324 0.56 13.45 -14.68
CA THR A 324 1.84 13.33 -13.96
C THR A 324 1.64 12.80 -12.54
N VAL A 325 0.42 12.92 -11.99
CA VAL A 325 0.06 12.44 -10.66
C VAL A 325 -0.49 11.01 -10.75
N PRO A 326 0.06 10.04 -10.01
CA PRO A 326 -0.39 8.65 -10.04
C PRO A 326 -1.88 8.47 -9.73
N LEU A 327 -2.49 7.43 -10.32
CA LEU A 327 -3.90 7.07 -10.14
C LEU A 327 -4.30 7.01 -8.65
N ALA A 328 -3.50 6.31 -7.83
CA ALA A 328 -3.74 6.17 -6.40
C ALA A 328 -3.77 7.53 -5.66
N THR A 329 -2.90 8.47 -6.04
CA THR A 329 -2.83 9.81 -5.44
C THR A 329 -4.03 10.65 -5.85
N ARG A 330 -4.44 10.59 -7.13
CA ARG A 330 -5.67 11.25 -7.60
C ARG A 330 -6.92 10.68 -6.93
N ALA A 331 -7.00 9.36 -6.78
CA ALA A 331 -8.09 8.68 -6.09
C ALA A 331 -8.17 9.09 -4.62
N ARG A 332 -7.03 9.17 -3.94
CA ARG A 332 -6.96 9.65 -2.55
C ARG A 332 -7.43 11.09 -2.42
N TYR A 333 -6.99 11.99 -3.29
CA TYR A 333 -7.47 13.37 -3.33
C TYR A 333 -8.99 13.42 -3.51
N GLY A 334 -9.55 12.62 -4.44
CA GLY A 334 -11.00 12.52 -4.63
C GLY A 334 -11.76 12.06 -3.38
N LEU A 335 -11.19 11.14 -2.58
CA LEU A 335 -11.80 10.77 -1.29
C LEU A 335 -11.77 11.92 -0.27
N ASP A 336 -10.70 12.71 -0.23
CA ASP A 336 -10.62 13.88 0.66
C ASP A 336 -11.62 14.98 0.21
N VAL A 337 -11.84 15.13 -1.10
CA VAL A 337 -12.91 16.00 -1.67
C VAL A 337 -14.29 15.50 -1.26
N ALA A 338 -14.57 14.20 -1.42
CA ALA A 338 -15.84 13.61 -1.02
C ALA A 338 -16.10 13.79 0.49
N LEU A 339 -15.07 13.61 1.32
CA LEU A 339 -15.16 13.86 2.76
C LEU A 339 -15.43 15.34 3.06
N THR A 340 -14.83 16.27 2.34
CA THR A 340 -15.10 17.71 2.49
C THR A 340 -16.54 18.06 2.13
N HIS A 341 -17.11 17.44 1.08
CA HIS A 341 -18.53 17.55 0.77
C HIS A 341 -19.42 17.01 1.89
N VAL A 342 -19.05 15.88 2.51
CA VAL A 342 -19.73 15.34 3.71
C VAL A 342 -19.71 16.35 4.86
N GLU A 343 -18.58 16.98 5.17
CA GLU A 343 -18.49 18.01 6.22
C GLU A 343 -19.39 19.22 5.92
N CYS A 344 -19.54 19.56 4.64
CA CYS A 344 -20.42 20.64 4.18
C CYS A 344 -21.90 20.23 4.06
N ARG A 345 -22.28 18.99 4.42
CA ARG A 345 -23.63 18.43 4.20
C ARG A 345 -24.09 18.42 2.74
N ARG A 346 -23.13 18.38 1.80
CA ARG A 346 -23.35 18.31 0.35
C ARG A 346 -23.40 16.84 -0.08
N TRP A 347 -24.45 16.14 0.33
CA TRP A 347 -24.51 14.67 0.28
C TRP A 347 -24.50 14.10 -1.13
N GLU A 348 -25.26 14.70 -2.05
CA GLU A 348 -25.27 14.26 -3.46
C GLU A 348 -23.91 14.48 -4.11
N GLN A 349 -23.26 15.64 -3.90
CA GLN A 349 -21.92 15.89 -4.42
C GLN A 349 -20.87 14.94 -3.83
N ALA A 350 -20.99 14.60 -2.54
CA ALA A 350 -20.14 13.60 -1.92
C ALA A 350 -20.34 12.20 -2.54
N ALA A 351 -21.59 11.82 -2.81
CA ALA A 351 -21.93 10.56 -3.47
C ALA A 351 -21.42 10.51 -4.92
N ASP A 352 -21.62 11.57 -5.70
CA ASP A 352 -21.12 11.71 -7.07
C ASP A 352 -19.58 11.60 -7.12
N THR A 353 -18.90 12.30 -6.19
CA THR A 353 -17.44 12.26 -6.10
C THR A 353 -16.93 10.87 -5.73
N LEU A 354 -17.58 10.21 -4.76
CA LEU A 354 -17.20 8.85 -4.37
C LEU A 354 -17.43 7.85 -5.51
N GLU A 355 -18.53 7.98 -6.25
CA GLU A 355 -18.83 7.15 -7.43
C GLU A 355 -17.76 7.30 -8.50
N ALA A 356 -17.34 8.54 -8.78
CA ALA A 356 -16.25 8.83 -9.71
C ALA A 356 -14.93 8.19 -9.27
N VAL A 357 -14.60 8.25 -7.98
CA VAL A 357 -13.39 7.60 -7.43
C VAL A 357 -13.46 6.07 -7.55
N CYS A 358 -14.61 5.46 -7.23
CA CYS A 358 -14.82 4.03 -7.38
C CYS A 358 -14.69 3.58 -8.85
N GLY A 359 -15.20 4.36 -9.80
CA GLY A 359 -15.06 4.08 -11.23
C GLY A 359 -13.63 4.26 -11.74
N MET A 360 -12.91 5.26 -11.22
CA MET A 360 -11.54 5.56 -11.64
C MET A 360 -10.52 4.54 -11.12
N ALA A 361 -10.64 4.09 -9.88
CA ALA A 361 -9.62 3.25 -9.23
C ALA A 361 -10.22 2.07 -8.44
N PRO A 362 -10.99 1.17 -9.08
CA PRO A 362 -11.74 0.12 -8.38
C PRO A 362 -10.84 -0.81 -7.54
N GLY A 363 -9.70 -1.24 -8.09
CA GLY A 363 -8.75 -2.09 -7.35
C GLY A 363 -8.12 -1.38 -6.15
N TRP A 364 -7.82 -0.08 -6.27
CA TRP A 364 -7.25 0.69 -5.16
C TRP A 364 -8.26 0.95 -4.03
N VAL A 365 -9.51 1.29 -4.39
CA VAL A 365 -10.56 1.69 -3.43
C VAL A 365 -10.91 0.58 -2.45
N GLN A 366 -10.90 -0.69 -2.90
CA GLN A 366 -11.24 -1.85 -2.08
C GLN A 366 -10.31 -2.02 -0.85
N HIS A 367 -9.08 -1.53 -0.96
CA HIS A 367 -8.06 -1.55 0.10
C HIS A 367 -8.07 -0.29 0.98
N GLN A 368 -9.05 0.60 0.82
CA GLN A 368 -9.17 1.83 1.58
C GLN A 368 -10.29 1.77 2.63
N MET A 369 -10.03 2.39 3.78
CA MET A 369 -11.02 2.51 4.85
C MET A 369 -11.98 3.69 4.66
N LEU A 370 -11.52 4.75 4.01
CA LEU A 370 -12.21 6.03 3.90
C LEU A 370 -13.54 5.99 3.13
N PRO A 371 -13.72 5.18 2.06
CA PRO A 371 -15.02 5.02 1.40
C PRO A 371 -16.13 4.60 2.36
N GLY A 372 -15.84 3.64 3.26
CA GLY A 372 -16.82 3.20 4.26
C GLY A 372 -17.21 4.28 5.26
N VAL A 373 -16.24 5.12 5.65
CA VAL A 373 -16.50 6.29 6.50
C VAL A 373 -17.42 7.29 5.78
N ILE A 374 -17.12 7.61 4.53
CA ILE A 374 -17.94 8.52 3.71
C ILE A 374 -19.37 7.98 3.59
N ILE A 375 -19.53 6.73 3.16
CA ILE A 375 -20.84 6.07 3.00
C ILE A 375 -21.63 6.10 4.31
N SER A 376 -20.98 5.83 5.45
CA SER A 376 -21.67 5.84 6.75
C SER A 376 -22.20 7.23 7.13
N ARG A 377 -21.64 8.30 6.58
CA ARG A 377 -22.02 9.68 6.90
C ARG A 377 -22.95 10.31 5.87
N LEU A 378 -23.16 9.68 4.72
CA LEU A 378 -24.13 10.14 3.73
C LEU A 378 -25.55 10.08 4.32
N ALA A 379 -26.23 11.22 4.29
CA ALA A 379 -27.63 11.37 4.65
C ALA A 379 -28.42 11.88 3.45
N GLY A 380 -29.72 11.54 3.35
CA GLY A 380 -30.56 12.01 2.24
C GLY A 380 -30.31 11.35 0.88
N VAL A 381 -29.37 10.39 0.80
CA VAL A 381 -29.11 9.56 -0.40
C VAL A 381 -29.99 8.30 -0.36
N SER A 382 -30.50 7.87 -1.52
CA SER A 382 -31.36 6.68 -1.60
C SER A 382 -30.63 5.41 -1.14
N VAL A 383 -31.36 4.48 -0.52
CA VAL A 383 -30.81 3.18 -0.06
C VAL A 383 -30.22 2.38 -1.22
N GLY A 384 -30.83 2.45 -2.41
CA GLY A 384 -30.32 1.80 -3.62
C GLY A 384 -28.94 2.33 -4.02
N ARG A 385 -28.76 3.66 -4.01
CA ARG A 385 -27.49 4.31 -4.32
C ARG A 385 -26.40 4.00 -3.28
N LEU A 386 -26.76 4.01 -1.99
CA LEU A 386 -25.84 3.61 -0.91
C LEU A 386 -25.36 2.15 -1.06
N ARG A 387 -26.24 1.23 -1.47
CA ARG A 387 -25.86 -0.16 -1.79
C ARG A 387 -24.93 -0.25 -2.99
N GLY A 388 -25.20 0.50 -4.05
CA GLY A 388 -24.33 0.58 -5.22
C GLY A 388 -22.93 1.07 -4.87
N LEU A 389 -22.83 2.18 -4.11
CA LEU A 389 -21.56 2.73 -3.64
C LEU A 389 -20.80 1.76 -2.73
N ALA A 390 -21.48 1.11 -1.78
CA ALA A 390 -20.85 0.15 -0.89
C ALA A 390 -20.32 -1.08 -1.64
N HIS A 391 -21.08 -1.58 -2.62
CA HIS A 391 -20.62 -2.66 -3.48
C HIS A 391 -19.39 -2.25 -4.31
N ALA A 392 -19.44 -1.10 -4.97
CA ALA A 392 -18.33 -0.59 -5.77
C ALA A 392 -17.06 -0.34 -4.93
N ALA A 393 -17.22 0.11 -3.69
CA ALA A 393 -16.11 0.36 -2.78
C ALA A 393 -15.61 -0.89 -2.02
N GLY A 394 -16.24 -2.06 -2.20
CA GLY A 394 -15.89 -3.28 -1.45
C GLY A 394 -16.20 -3.19 0.06
N VAL A 395 -17.11 -2.32 0.47
CA VAL A 395 -17.45 -2.10 1.88
C VAL A 395 -18.72 -2.91 2.24
N PRO A 396 -18.70 -3.75 3.28
CA PRO A 396 -19.91 -4.40 3.76
C PRO A 396 -20.83 -3.34 4.38
N LEU A 397 -22.08 -3.27 3.93
CA LEU A 397 -23.08 -2.46 4.60
C LEU A 397 -23.40 -3.09 5.96
N GLY A 398 -23.00 -2.42 7.04
CA GLY A 398 -23.61 -2.64 8.33
C GLY A 398 -25.10 -2.29 8.22
N VAL A 399 -25.96 -3.24 8.58
CA VAL A 399 -27.39 -2.94 8.75
C VAL A 399 -27.49 -1.86 9.83
N ARG A 400 -27.98 -0.68 9.45
CA ARG A 400 -28.37 0.36 10.41
C ARG A 400 -29.70 -0.02 11.05
#